data_AF-A0A0R0F5R7-F1
#
_entry.id   AF-A0A0R0F5R7-F1
#
_cell.length_a   1.000
_cell.length_b   1.000
_cell.length_c   1.000
_cell.angle_alpha   90.00
_cell.angle_beta   90.00
_cell.angle_gamma   90.00
#
_symmetry.space_group_name_H-M   'P 1'
#
loop_
_entity.id
_entity.type
_entity.pdbx_description
1 polymer ?
#
loop_
_entity_poly.entity_id
_entity_poly.type
_entity_poly.pdbx_seq_one_letter_code
_entity_poly.pdbx_strand_id
1 'polypeptide(L)'
;MVSRAYGNQCGEINVFILESLVQQRHKYARLLGYSCYAEYAIDVRMAKTPKKVFEFLKDISTSLTDLAMKELNILKDLKKKEEGEFPFGIEDLLYYVKRVEEQGYDLDFGEIKQYFPISVVLSGIFKIIQDLFGLRFEKIAGADVWHCDVCVFSVLDLGSSELLGYCYFDLFSREGKYGHTCVLALQNSALTSNGAQQIPVALLISQCQKDADGSSGLLRFSEVVSLFHEFGHVVQQICNRASFTRISGLCVDPDFVEIPAQLLENWCYESYSLKLISGFYQDITKPLKDDICKSIKRWRTSFSALKLKQDILCCLFDQIIHSADNIDIQELFKHLHPMEMLGLPILEGTNPASYFPSTVIGYEAACYSRIWSEVFAADIFTSKFCNDVSNQQAGRQFRNKVLASAGVKDPIDVLSDFLGREPSIQAYIENKVKYVL
;
A
#
# COMPACT_ATOMS: atom_id res chain seq x y z
N MET A 1 15.14 -24.29 -10.45
CA MET A 1 14.77 -25.20 -9.33
C MET A 1 14.00 -24.46 -8.24
N VAL A 2 14.52 -23.33 -7.72
CA VAL A 2 13.83 -22.51 -6.69
C VAL A 2 12.48 -21.97 -7.17
N SER A 3 12.40 -21.35 -8.35
CA SER A 3 11.13 -20.80 -8.87
C SER A 3 10.05 -21.87 -9.08
N ARG A 4 10.43 -23.09 -9.46
CA ARG A 4 9.50 -24.23 -9.58
C ARG A 4 9.01 -24.72 -8.21
N ALA A 5 9.91 -24.82 -7.23
CA ALA A 5 9.55 -25.22 -5.87
C ALA A 5 8.62 -24.19 -5.21
N TYR A 6 8.91 -22.90 -5.38
CA TYR A 6 8.05 -21.81 -4.91
C TYR A 6 6.69 -21.81 -5.62
N GLY A 7 6.69 -21.92 -6.95
CA GLY A 7 5.46 -21.92 -7.76
C GLY A 7 4.56 -23.15 -7.59
N ASN A 8 4.97 -24.14 -6.78
CA ASN A 8 4.19 -25.33 -6.43
C ASN A 8 3.95 -25.47 -4.93
N GLN A 9 4.14 -24.41 -4.15
CA GLN A 9 3.88 -24.46 -2.72
C GLN A 9 2.46 -24.94 -2.44
N CYS A 10 2.34 -25.88 -1.50
CA CYS A 10 1.08 -26.53 -1.09
C CYS A 10 0.35 -27.32 -2.21
N GLY A 11 0.90 -27.34 -3.43
CA GLY A 11 0.55 -28.24 -4.53
C GLY A 11 -0.95 -28.31 -4.85
N GLU A 12 -1.38 -29.51 -5.25
CA GLU A 12 -2.77 -29.79 -5.66
C GLU A 12 -3.78 -29.61 -4.52
N ILE A 13 -3.36 -29.79 -3.27
CA ILE A 13 -4.25 -29.68 -2.09
C ILE A 13 -4.88 -28.28 -2.03
N ASN A 14 -4.06 -27.24 -2.20
CA ASN A 14 -4.56 -25.86 -2.16
C ASN A 14 -5.45 -25.51 -3.36
N VAL A 15 -5.18 -26.09 -4.52
CA VAL A 15 -6.01 -25.88 -5.71
C VAL A 15 -7.42 -26.41 -5.48
N PHE A 16 -7.54 -27.64 -4.96
CA PHE A 16 -8.83 -28.22 -4.59
C PHE A 16 -9.55 -27.40 -3.52
N ILE A 17 -8.83 -26.91 -2.51
CA ILE A 17 -9.39 -26.03 -1.47
C ILE A 17 -9.92 -24.74 -2.10
N LEU A 18 -9.16 -24.11 -3.00
CA LEU A 18 -9.57 -22.88 -3.68
C LEU A 18 -10.83 -23.10 -4.52
N GLU A 19 -10.88 -24.18 -5.31
CA GLU A 19 -12.07 -24.55 -6.09
C GLU A 19 -13.30 -24.73 -5.18
N SER A 20 -13.14 -25.45 -4.07
CA SER A 20 -14.20 -25.65 -3.09
C SER A 20 -14.67 -24.33 -2.49
N LEU A 21 -13.74 -23.47 -2.06
CA LEU A 21 -14.04 -22.15 -1.49
C LEU A 21 -14.81 -21.27 -2.47
N VAL A 22 -14.36 -21.18 -3.73
CA VAL A 22 -15.02 -20.42 -4.78
C VAL A 22 -16.45 -20.92 -5.02
N GLN A 23 -16.66 -22.24 -5.08
CA GLN A 23 -18.00 -22.81 -5.22
C GLN A 23 -18.90 -22.48 -4.03
N GLN A 24 -18.40 -22.57 -2.80
CA GLN A 24 -19.19 -22.25 -1.61
C GLN A 24 -19.53 -20.75 -1.54
N ARG A 25 -18.59 -19.89 -1.94
CA ARG A 25 -18.80 -18.44 -2.05
C ARG A 25 -19.91 -18.07 -3.03
N HIS A 26 -19.92 -18.69 -4.22
CA HIS A 26 -21.01 -18.49 -5.19
C HIS A 26 -22.36 -18.96 -4.64
N LYS A 27 -22.41 -20.13 -3.97
CA LYS A 27 -23.63 -20.61 -3.31
C LYS A 27 -24.10 -19.64 -2.24
N TYR A 28 -23.19 -19.15 -1.40
CA TYR A 28 -23.49 -18.17 -0.35
C TYR A 28 -24.07 -16.87 -0.92
N ALA A 29 -23.44 -16.31 -1.96
CA ALA A 29 -23.93 -15.09 -2.60
C ALA A 29 -25.34 -15.26 -3.20
N ARG A 30 -25.62 -16.41 -3.83
CA ARG A 30 -26.95 -16.72 -4.39
C ARG A 30 -28.03 -16.85 -3.31
N LEU A 31 -27.69 -17.43 -2.17
CA LEU A 31 -28.62 -17.49 -1.03
C LEU A 31 -29.01 -16.09 -0.53
N LEU A 32 -28.12 -15.11 -0.71
CA LEU A 32 -28.35 -13.71 -0.38
C LEU A 32 -28.97 -12.89 -1.53
N GLY A 33 -29.25 -13.50 -2.68
CA GLY A 33 -29.90 -12.87 -3.82
C GLY A 33 -28.96 -12.22 -4.85
N TYR A 34 -27.65 -12.39 -4.73
CA TYR A 34 -26.66 -11.92 -5.71
C TYR A 34 -26.44 -12.96 -6.81
N SER A 35 -26.02 -12.53 -8.02
CA SER A 35 -25.82 -13.48 -9.13
C SER A 35 -24.53 -14.30 -8.98
N CYS A 36 -23.48 -13.68 -8.41
CA CYS A 36 -22.17 -14.26 -8.16
C CYS A 36 -21.54 -13.68 -6.88
N TYR A 37 -20.42 -14.25 -6.43
CA TYR A 37 -19.74 -13.78 -5.22
C TYR A 37 -19.13 -12.39 -5.37
N ALA A 38 -18.58 -12.05 -6.54
CA ALA A 38 -17.99 -10.74 -6.77
C ALA A 38 -19.00 -9.60 -6.61
N GLU A 39 -20.25 -9.78 -7.05
CA GLU A 39 -21.32 -8.79 -6.82
C GLU A 39 -21.57 -8.60 -5.32
N TYR A 40 -21.70 -9.69 -4.55
CA TYR A 40 -21.87 -9.62 -3.11
C TYR A 40 -20.70 -8.90 -2.41
N ALA A 41 -19.46 -9.22 -2.78
CA ALA A 41 -18.27 -8.67 -2.15
C ALA A 41 -18.03 -7.19 -2.47
N ILE A 42 -18.46 -6.73 -3.65
CA ILE A 42 -18.19 -5.38 -4.18
C ILE A 42 -19.35 -4.40 -3.91
N ASP A 43 -20.58 -4.88 -3.65
CA ASP A 43 -21.77 -4.03 -3.46
C ASP A 43 -21.59 -2.89 -2.44
N VAL A 44 -20.91 -3.19 -1.33
CA VAL A 44 -20.65 -2.21 -0.24
C VAL A 44 -19.37 -1.39 -0.43
N ARG A 45 -18.63 -1.61 -1.52
CA ARG A 45 -17.33 -1.00 -1.79
C ARG A 45 -17.45 0.18 -2.75
N MET A 46 -16.40 1.00 -2.81
CA MET A 46 -16.35 2.19 -3.66
C MET A 46 -16.53 1.84 -5.15
N ALA A 47 -16.04 0.68 -5.60
CA ALA A 47 -16.20 0.24 -6.98
C ALA A 47 -17.65 -0.11 -7.38
N LYS A 48 -18.51 -0.47 -6.41
CA LYS A 48 -19.95 -0.84 -6.55
C LYS A 48 -20.28 -2.07 -7.42
N THR A 49 -19.57 -2.32 -8.52
CA THR A 49 -19.86 -3.46 -9.40
C THR A 49 -18.60 -4.16 -9.91
N PRO A 50 -18.63 -5.49 -10.12
CA PRO A 50 -17.52 -6.22 -10.75
C PRO A 50 -17.17 -5.69 -12.13
N LYS A 51 -18.17 -5.25 -12.91
CA LYS A 51 -17.96 -4.66 -14.24
C LYS A 51 -17.05 -3.43 -14.18
N LYS A 52 -17.27 -2.52 -13.22
CA LYS A 52 -16.41 -1.33 -13.04
C LYS A 52 -14.99 -1.72 -12.66
N VAL A 53 -14.81 -2.76 -11.83
CA VAL A 53 -13.49 -3.28 -11.48
C VAL A 53 -12.77 -3.83 -12.71
N PHE A 54 -13.46 -4.63 -13.54
CA PHE A 54 -12.89 -5.16 -14.79
C PHE A 54 -12.48 -4.06 -15.77
N GLU A 55 -13.34 -3.06 -15.97
CA GLU A 55 -13.04 -1.90 -16.83
C GLU A 55 -11.81 -1.14 -16.29
N PHE A 56 -11.79 -0.84 -14.99
CA PHE A 56 -10.65 -0.19 -14.33
C PHE A 56 -9.32 -0.94 -14.52
N LEU A 57 -9.29 -2.26 -14.25
CA LEU A 57 -8.08 -3.06 -14.39
C LEU A 57 -7.62 -3.14 -15.86
N LYS A 58 -8.57 -3.30 -16.78
CA LYS A 58 -8.28 -3.41 -18.22
C LYS A 58 -7.77 -2.10 -18.80
N ASP A 59 -8.35 -0.97 -18.41
CA ASP A 59 -7.92 0.35 -18.88
C ASP A 59 -6.49 0.63 -18.46
N ILE A 60 -6.14 0.39 -17.19
CA ILE A 60 -4.77 0.55 -16.68
C ILE A 60 -3.82 -0.41 -17.41
N SER A 61 -4.16 -1.70 -17.51
CA SER A 61 -3.33 -2.69 -18.21
C SER A 61 -3.07 -2.26 -19.65
N THR A 62 -4.09 -1.80 -20.36
CA THR A 62 -3.99 -1.37 -21.76
C THR A 62 -3.07 -0.17 -21.87
N SER A 63 -3.27 0.88 -21.07
CA SER A 63 -2.47 2.11 -21.08
C SER A 63 -1.00 1.89 -20.77
N LEU A 64 -0.64 0.82 -20.06
CA LEU A 64 0.74 0.52 -19.67
C LEU A 64 1.44 -0.48 -20.61
N THR A 65 0.74 -1.01 -21.61
CA THR A 65 1.28 -2.08 -22.48
C THR A 65 2.56 -1.65 -23.18
N ASP A 66 2.60 -0.45 -23.78
CA ASP A 66 3.78 0.07 -24.47
C ASP A 66 4.97 0.26 -23.52
N LEU A 67 4.72 0.73 -22.30
CA LEU A 67 5.77 0.90 -21.31
C LEU A 67 6.30 -0.45 -20.83
N ALA A 68 5.41 -1.38 -20.47
CA ALA A 68 5.80 -2.71 -20.03
C ALA A 68 6.57 -3.48 -21.12
N MET A 69 6.23 -3.30 -22.41
CA MET A 69 7.00 -3.87 -23.52
C MET A 69 8.41 -3.28 -23.61
N LYS A 70 8.57 -1.97 -23.43
CA LYS A 70 9.90 -1.33 -23.38
C LYS A 70 10.73 -1.86 -22.22
N GLU A 71 10.14 -1.91 -21.03
CA GLU A 71 10.77 -2.48 -19.84
C GLU A 71 11.19 -3.94 -20.07
N LEU A 72 10.33 -4.77 -20.65
CA LEU A 72 10.64 -6.18 -20.94
C LEU A 72 11.78 -6.32 -21.95
N ASN A 73 11.82 -5.46 -22.98
CA ASN A 73 12.89 -5.49 -23.97
C ASN A 73 14.25 -5.12 -23.35
N ILE A 74 14.30 -4.16 -22.42
CA ILE A 74 15.53 -3.85 -21.67
C ILE A 74 16.07 -5.10 -20.96
N LEU A 75 15.19 -5.87 -20.32
CA LEU A 75 15.58 -7.10 -19.62
C LEU A 75 16.06 -8.19 -20.59
N LYS A 76 15.35 -8.37 -21.71
CA LYS A 76 15.72 -9.31 -22.78
C LYS A 76 17.07 -8.97 -23.40
N ASP A 77 17.32 -7.69 -23.66
CA ASP A 77 18.58 -7.21 -24.22
C ASP A 77 19.75 -7.42 -23.26
N LEU A 78 19.54 -7.18 -21.95
CA LEU A 78 20.55 -7.48 -20.94
C LEU A 78 20.84 -8.99 -20.85
N LYS A 79 19.80 -9.83 -20.82
CA LYS A 79 19.97 -11.30 -20.86
C LYS A 79 20.76 -11.72 -22.10
N LYS A 80 20.40 -11.18 -23.26
CA LYS A 80 21.06 -11.49 -24.52
C LYS A 80 22.54 -11.10 -24.51
N LYS A 81 22.88 -9.99 -23.89
CA LYS A 81 24.28 -9.54 -23.74
C LYS A 81 25.08 -10.42 -22.78
N GLU A 82 24.47 -10.90 -21.70
CA GLU A 82 25.16 -11.70 -20.67
C GLU A 82 25.23 -13.19 -21.01
N GLU A 83 24.20 -13.74 -21.64
CA GLU A 83 24.03 -15.19 -21.84
C GLU A 83 23.94 -15.60 -23.33
N GLY A 84 23.72 -14.67 -24.27
CA GLY A 84 23.48 -14.96 -25.69
C GLY A 84 21.99 -15.16 -26.02
N GLU A 85 21.66 -15.85 -27.12
CA GLU A 85 20.28 -15.98 -27.63
C GLU A 85 19.39 -16.96 -26.83
N PHE A 86 19.62 -17.13 -25.53
CA PHE A 86 18.74 -17.94 -24.69
C PHE A 86 17.38 -17.27 -24.53
N PRO A 87 16.27 -18.03 -24.54
CA PRO A 87 14.93 -17.47 -24.38
C PRO A 87 14.77 -16.83 -23.01
N PHE A 88 14.07 -15.70 -22.96
CA PHE A 88 13.70 -15.03 -21.71
C PHE A 88 12.40 -15.63 -21.16
N GLY A 89 12.46 -16.18 -19.96
CA GLY A 89 11.32 -16.75 -19.22
C GLY A 89 10.88 -15.87 -18.05
N ILE A 90 9.74 -16.21 -17.44
CA ILE A 90 9.23 -15.46 -16.28
C ILE A 90 10.14 -15.60 -15.05
N GLU A 91 10.88 -16.71 -14.95
CA GLU A 91 11.88 -16.99 -13.94
C GLU A 91 13.08 -16.02 -13.97
N ASP A 92 13.32 -15.38 -15.11
CA ASP A 92 14.41 -14.43 -15.31
C ASP A 92 14.02 -13.01 -14.85
N LEU A 93 12.72 -12.73 -14.75
CA LEU A 93 12.18 -11.38 -14.57
C LEU A 93 12.80 -10.65 -13.37
N LEU A 94 12.68 -11.22 -12.17
CA LEU A 94 13.19 -10.60 -10.94
C LEU A 94 14.72 -10.47 -10.93
N TYR A 95 15.42 -11.43 -11.53
CA TYR A 95 16.88 -11.40 -11.60
C TYR A 95 17.34 -10.23 -12.46
N TYR A 96 16.84 -10.12 -13.70
CA TYR A 96 17.28 -9.05 -14.60
C TYR A 96 16.76 -7.67 -14.19
N VAL A 97 15.58 -7.56 -13.57
CA VAL A 97 15.13 -6.30 -12.96
C VAL A 97 16.18 -5.82 -11.97
N LYS A 98 16.60 -6.69 -11.04
CA LYS A 98 17.62 -6.36 -10.04
C LYS A 98 18.96 -5.99 -10.69
N ARG A 99 19.39 -6.73 -11.72
CA ARG A 99 20.64 -6.46 -12.45
C ARG A 99 20.63 -5.09 -13.14
N VAL A 100 19.53 -4.71 -13.79
CA VAL A 100 19.41 -3.37 -14.40
C VAL A 100 19.37 -2.30 -13.32
N GLU A 101 18.67 -2.54 -12.21
CA GLU A 101 18.61 -1.58 -11.12
C GLU A 101 19.99 -1.32 -10.50
N GLU A 102 20.77 -2.38 -10.25
CA GLU A 102 22.16 -2.30 -9.76
C GLU A 102 23.07 -1.53 -10.74
N GLN A 103 22.86 -1.67 -12.05
CA GLN A 103 23.66 -0.98 -13.08
C GLN A 103 23.22 0.48 -13.31
N GLY A 104 21.94 0.81 -13.07
CA GLY A 104 21.32 2.06 -13.53
C GLY A 104 21.10 3.14 -12.47
N TYR A 105 21.03 2.78 -11.18
CA TYR A 105 20.60 3.72 -10.13
C TYR A 105 21.68 4.09 -9.11
N ASP A 106 22.79 3.34 -9.03
CA ASP A 106 23.88 3.56 -8.06
C ASP A 106 23.34 3.70 -6.61
N LEU A 107 22.44 2.78 -6.23
CA LEU A 107 21.80 2.74 -4.90
C LEU A 107 22.22 1.46 -4.17
N ASP A 108 22.99 1.62 -3.09
CA ASP A 108 23.18 0.56 -2.11
C ASP A 108 22.21 0.75 -0.94
N PHE A 109 21.12 -0.01 -0.92
CA PHE A 109 20.14 0.05 0.18
C PHE A 109 20.71 -0.44 1.53
N GLY A 110 21.79 -1.22 1.52
CA GLY A 110 22.54 -1.59 2.71
C GLY A 110 23.29 -0.40 3.32
N GLU A 111 23.88 0.47 2.49
CA GLU A 111 24.48 1.72 2.94
C GLU A 111 23.43 2.77 3.33
N ILE A 112 22.38 2.92 2.51
CA ILE A 112 21.29 3.88 2.75
C ILE A 112 20.59 3.62 4.08
N LYS A 113 20.48 2.36 4.53
CA LYS A 113 19.95 1.98 5.85
C LYS A 113 20.60 2.76 7.00
N GLN A 114 21.88 3.12 6.87
CA GLN A 114 22.64 3.86 7.89
C GLN A 114 22.14 5.29 8.11
N TYR A 115 21.27 5.79 7.23
CA TYR A 115 20.67 7.12 7.32
C TYR A 115 19.29 7.13 7.97
N PHE A 116 18.75 5.98 8.36
CA PHE A 116 17.40 5.89 8.93
C PHE A 116 17.38 5.33 10.37
N PRO A 117 18.04 5.98 11.35
CA PRO A 117 17.73 5.71 12.76
C PRO A 117 16.25 5.94 13.04
N ILE A 118 15.60 5.00 13.74
CA ILE A 118 14.15 5.07 14.01
C ILE A 118 13.72 6.39 14.69
N SER A 119 14.55 6.96 15.56
CA SER A 119 14.27 8.24 16.22
C SER A 119 14.21 9.42 15.25
N VAL A 120 15.11 9.45 14.26
CA VAL A 120 15.14 10.46 13.20
C VAL A 120 13.93 10.30 12.28
N VAL A 121 13.62 9.07 11.88
CA VAL A 121 12.46 8.77 11.02
C VAL A 121 11.15 9.18 11.70
N LEU A 122 10.94 8.81 12.97
CA LEU A 122 9.73 9.19 13.71
C LEU A 122 9.61 10.71 13.88
N SER A 123 10.70 11.40 14.23
CA SER A 123 10.70 12.85 14.36
C SER A 123 10.35 13.54 13.04
N GLY A 124 10.89 13.04 11.92
CA GLY A 124 10.60 13.56 10.59
C GLY A 124 9.16 13.29 10.16
N ILE A 125 8.62 12.09 10.45
CA ILE A 125 7.19 11.77 10.22
C ILE A 125 6.29 12.72 11.00
N PHE A 126 6.54 12.94 12.30
CA PHE A 126 5.74 13.87 13.11
C PHE A 126 5.79 15.28 12.55
N LYS A 127 6.97 15.74 12.10
CA LYS A 127 7.12 17.06 11.49
C LYS A 127 6.29 17.18 10.20
N ILE A 128 6.35 16.18 9.33
CA ILE A 128 5.58 16.16 8.07
C ILE A 128 4.07 16.17 8.37
N ILE A 129 3.60 15.31 9.27
CA ILE A 129 2.18 15.23 9.66
C ILE A 129 1.72 16.53 10.33
N GLN A 130 2.56 17.14 11.15
CA GLN A 130 2.27 18.44 11.78
C GLN A 130 2.09 19.53 10.73
N ASP A 131 2.99 19.60 9.75
CA ASP A 131 2.96 20.64 8.73
C ASP A 131 1.78 20.44 7.77
N LEU A 132 1.51 19.21 7.35
CA LEU A 132 0.40 18.90 6.43
C LEU A 132 -0.97 19.02 7.11
N PHE A 133 -1.14 18.36 8.24
CA PHE A 133 -2.47 18.14 8.83
C PHE A 133 -2.72 19.01 10.07
N GLY A 134 -1.72 19.77 10.54
CA GLY A 134 -1.85 20.58 11.74
C GLY A 134 -2.04 19.73 12.99
N LEU A 135 -1.35 18.60 13.10
CA LEU A 135 -1.41 17.69 14.25
C LEU A 135 -0.12 17.74 15.05
N ARG A 136 -0.19 17.87 16.37
CA ARG A 136 0.96 17.86 17.27
C ARG A 136 0.94 16.59 18.13
N PHE A 137 2.02 15.83 18.09
CA PHE A 137 2.19 14.62 18.91
C PHE A 137 3.01 14.97 20.15
N GLU A 138 2.46 14.72 21.33
CA GLU A 138 3.13 14.96 22.62
C GLU A 138 3.24 13.63 23.37
N LYS A 139 4.48 13.24 23.71
CA LYS A 139 4.74 11.99 24.42
C LYS A 139 4.23 12.07 25.86
N ILE A 140 3.48 11.05 26.28
CA ILE A 140 2.98 10.91 27.65
C ILE A 140 3.98 10.08 28.47
N ALA A 141 4.49 10.65 29.55
CA ALA A 141 5.36 9.96 30.49
C ALA A 141 4.53 9.16 31.51
N GLY A 142 5.01 7.97 31.89
CA GLY A 142 4.38 7.14 32.93
C GLY A 142 3.00 6.60 32.58
N ALA A 143 2.66 6.50 31.29
CA ALA A 143 1.44 5.85 30.84
C ALA A 143 1.45 4.36 31.20
N ASP A 144 0.28 3.82 31.56
CA ASP A 144 0.10 2.39 31.78
C ASP A 144 0.16 1.65 30.44
N VAL A 145 1.11 0.74 30.29
CA VAL A 145 1.44 0.07 29.03
C VAL A 145 1.77 -1.40 29.26
N TRP A 146 1.47 -2.24 28.26
CA TRP A 146 1.73 -3.69 28.33
C TRP A 146 3.20 -4.07 28.15
N HIS A 147 4.06 -3.15 27.72
CA HIS A 147 5.49 -3.38 27.56
C HIS A 147 6.27 -2.07 27.70
N CYS A 148 7.46 -2.11 28.29
CA CYS A 148 8.28 -0.93 28.60
C CYS A 148 8.73 -0.13 27.36
N ASP A 149 8.75 -0.77 26.19
CA ASP A 149 9.09 -0.14 24.92
C ASP A 149 7.92 0.61 24.25
N VAL A 150 6.69 0.41 24.74
CA VAL A 150 5.51 1.05 24.16
C VAL A 150 5.50 2.51 24.57
N CYS A 151 5.43 3.38 23.57
CA CYS A 151 5.30 4.81 23.79
C CYS A 151 3.86 5.26 23.54
N VAL A 152 3.36 6.16 24.39
CA VAL A 152 2.03 6.74 24.25
C VAL A 152 2.16 8.22 23.91
N PHE A 153 1.33 8.68 22.98
CA PHE A 153 1.27 10.08 22.54
C PHE A 153 -0.16 10.60 22.62
N SER A 154 -0.35 11.82 23.13
CA SER A 154 -1.55 12.60 22.85
C SER A 154 -1.39 13.30 21.51
N VAL A 155 -2.46 13.31 20.71
CA VAL A 155 -2.51 14.03 19.44
C VAL A 155 -3.41 15.24 19.60
N LEU A 156 -2.83 16.41 19.43
CA LEU A 156 -3.48 17.70 19.62
C LEU A 156 -3.65 18.42 18.28
N ASP A 157 -4.69 19.21 18.15
CA ASP A 157 -4.77 20.18 17.06
C ASP A 157 -3.72 21.29 17.28
N LEU A 158 -2.90 21.56 16.27
CA LEU A 158 -1.82 22.55 16.37
C LEU A 158 -2.35 23.97 16.61
N GLY A 159 -3.54 24.31 16.07
CA GLY A 159 -4.12 25.64 16.15
C GLY A 159 -4.92 25.87 17.43
N SER A 160 -5.80 24.93 17.79
CA SER A 160 -6.68 25.08 18.96
C SER A 160 -6.13 24.45 20.24
N SER A 161 -5.10 23.60 20.15
CA SER A 161 -4.64 22.72 21.24
C SER A 161 -5.72 21.77 21.77
N GLU A 162 -6.77 21.53 20.99
CA GLU A 162 -7.80 20.53 21.30
C GLU A 162 -7.22 19.11 21.25
N LEU A 163 -7.60 18.26 22.21
CA LEU A 163 -7.27 16.84 22.19
C LEU A 163 -8.09 16.10 21.12
N LEU A 164 -7.39 15.53 20.15
CA LEU A 164 -7.99 14.83 19.03
C LEU A 164 -7.96 13.30 19.19
N GLY A 165 -7.03 12.78 19.98
CA GLY A 165 -6.84 11.34 20.12
C GLY A 165 -5.60 10.94 20.90
N TYR A 166 -5.44 9.64 21.10
CA TYR A 166 -4.22 9.04 21.63
C TYR A 166 -3.67 7.97 20.69
N CYS A 167 -2.34 7.82 20.68
CA CYS A 167 -1.67 6.78 19.90
C CYS A 167 -0.70 6.00 20.76
N TYR A 168 -0.74 4.68 20.65
CA TYR A 168 0.25 3.76 21.19
C TYR A 168 1.16 3.32 20.05
N PHE A 169 2.48 3.43 20.24
CA PHE A 169 3.47 2.94 19.29
C PHE A 169 4.23 1.78 19.91
N ASP A 170 3.98 0.58 19.40
CA ASP A 170 4.65 -0.66 19.76
C ASP A 170 5.54 -1.08 18.57
N LEU A 171 6.74 -0.52 18.49
CA LEU A 171 7.54 -0.56 17.26
C LEU A 171 8.51 -1.74 17.18
N PHE A 172 8.94 -2.28 18.32
CA PHE A 172 10.06 -3.24 18.37
C PHE A 172 9.60 -4.70 18.37
N SER A 173 10.34 -5.55 17.66
CA SER A 173 10.12 -6.99 17.64
C SER A 173 10.41 -7.61 19.00
N ARG A 174 9.62 -8.63 19.38
CA ARG A 174 9.84 -9.46 20.57
C ARG A 174 9.02 -10.74 20.47
N GLU A 175 9.42 -11.77 21.22
CA GLU A 175 8.72 -13.05 21.27
C GLU A 175 7.24 -12.87 21.67
N GLY A 176 6.35 -13.60 21.00
CA GLY A 176 4.90 -13.57 21.26
C GLY A 176 4.16 -12.32 20.74
N LYS A 177 4.85 -11.32 20.20
CA LYS A 177 4.21 -10.15 19.57
C LYS A 177 3.72 -10.49 18.16
N TYR A 178 2.58 -9.91 17.78
CA TYR A 178 2.03 -10.01 16.42
C TYR A 178 3.03 -9.59 15.34
N GLY A 179 3.35 -10.48 14.40
CA GLY A 179 4.51 -10.39 13.50
C GLY A 179 4.39 -9.46 12.29
N HIS A 180 3.30 -8.69 12.18
CA HIS A 180 3.10 -7.76 11.06
C HIS A 180 3.08 -6.31 11.54
N THR A 181 3.44 -5.41 10.63
CA THR A 181 3.23 -3.97 10.81
C THR A 181 1.79 -3.64 10.46
N CYS A 182 1.05 -2.98 11.36
CA CYS A 182 -0.34 -2.57 11.14
C CYS A 182 -0.80 -1.51 12.15
N VAL A 183 -1.91 -0.84 11.86
CA VAL A 183 -2.66 -0.03 12.82
C VAL A 183 -3.96 -0.71 13.25
N LEU A 184 -4.20 -0.73 14.55
CA LEU A 184 -5.45 -1.16 15.16
C LEU A 184 -6.16 0.03 15.79
N ALA A 185 -7.48 0.11 15.58
CA ALA A 185 -8.34 1.02 16.32
C ALA A 185 -8.68 0.40 17.69
N LEU A 186 -8.05 0.88 18.76
CA LEU A 186 -8.39 0.46 20.14
C LEU A 186 -9.68 1.11 20.62
N GLN A 187 -9.91 2.37 20.21
CA GLN A 187 -11.12 3.10 20.48
C GLN A 187 -11.49 3.95 19.26
N ASN A 188 -12.74 3.82 18.82
CA ASN A 188 -13.28 4.59 17.71
C ASN A 188 -13.87 5.92 18.19
N SER A 189 -13.83 6.90 17.30
CA SER A 189 -14.51 8.18 17.46
C SER A 189 -16.03 7.95 17.38
N ALA A 190 -16.80 8.50 18.30
CA ALA A 190 -18.27 8.39 18.30
C ALA A 190 -18.90 9.45 19.19
N LEU A 191 -20.19 9.75 18.97
CA LEU A 191 -20.98 10.51 19.93
C LEU A 191 -21.48 9.57 21.03
N THR A 192 -21.13 9.91 22.27
CA THR A 192 -21.66 9.21 23.43
C THR A 192 -23.10 9.63 23.71
N SER A 193 -23.81 8.89 24.58
CA SER A 193 -25.21 9.14 24.90
C SER A 193 -25.49 10.53 25.50
N ASN A 194 -24.49 11.17 26.09
CA ASN A 194 -24.59 12.53 26.64
C ASN A 194 -24.18 13.63 25.63
N GLY A 195 -23.89 13.26 24.38
CA GLY A 195 -23.48 14.18 23.31
C GLY A 195 -21.99 14.54 23.29
N ALA A 196 -21.17 14.03 24.21
CA ALA A 196 -19.72 14.23 24.16
C ALA A 196 -19.07 13.33 23.11
N GLN A 197 -18.03 13.83 22.45
CA GLN A 197 -17.22 13.06 21.51
C GLN A 197 -16.30 12.10 22.27
N GLN A 198 -16.39 10.80 21.96
CA GLN A 198 -15.43 9.80 22.39
C GLN A 198 -14.10 10.01 21.66
N ILE A 199 -13.01 10.11 22.42
CA ILE A 199 -11.67 10.37 21.89
C ILE A 199 -11.12 9.10 21.22
N PRO A 200 -10.74 9.10 19.93
CA PRO A 200 -10.19 7.93 19.28
C PRO A 200 -8.83 7.54 19.86
N VAL A 201 -8.55 6.23 19.85
CA VAL A 201 -7.26 5.64 20.27
C VAL A 201 -6.77 4.69 19.19
N ALA A 202 -5.56 4.92 18.69
CA ALA A 202 -4.89 4.08 17.71
C ALA A 202 -3.72 3.32 18.34
N LEU A 203 -3.43 2.12 17.85
CA LEU A 203 -2.23 1.34 18.15
C LEU A 203 -1.49 1.03 16.85
N LEU A 204 -0.28 1.53 16.70
CA LEU A 204 0.63 1.13 15.62
C LEU A 204 1.56 0.03 16.14
N ILE A 205 1.50 -1.13 15.49
CA ILE A 205 2.38 -2.27 15.73
C ILE A 205 3.40 -2.32 14.59
N SER A 206 4.68 -2.52 14.90
CA SER A 206 5.73 -2.79 13.91
C SER A 206 6.76 -3.80 14.42
N GLN A 207 7.69 -4.22 13.56
CA GLN A 207 8.71 -5.24 13.83
C GLN A 207 10.14 -4.70 13.67
N CYS A 208 10.35 -3.45 14.08
CA CYS A 208 11.67 -2.82 14.09
C CYS A 208 12.62 -3.62 14.97
N GLN A 209 13.82 -3.90 14.48
CA GLN A 209 14.84 -4.57 15.26
C GLN A 209 15.50 -3.57 16.23
N LYS A 210 15.90 -4.06 17.41
CA LYS A 210 16.80 -3.32 18.30
C LYS A 210 18.24 -3.71 18.00
N ASP A 211 19.17 -2.78 18.23
CA ASP A 211 20.59 -3.12 18.18
C ASP A 211 21.00 -3.94 19.41
N ALA A 212 22.15 -4.62 19.33
CA ALA A 212 22.62 -5.55 20.35
C ALA A 212 22.87 -4.90 21.73
N ASP A 213 23.12 -3.59 21.74
CA ASP A 213 23.28 -2.77 22.94
C ASP A 213 21.93 -2.21 23.48
N GLY A 214 20.82 -2.55 22.83
CA GLY A 214 19.48 -2.06 23.17
C GLY A 214 19.16 -0.67 22.63
N SER A 215 20.04 -0.07 21.83
CA SER A 215 19.83 1.25 21.23
C SER A 215 18.89 1.23 20.00
N SER A 216 18.53 2.43 19.54
CA SER A 216 17.56 2.67 18.46
C SER A 216 18.01 2.06 17.13
N GLY A 217 17.34 1.00 16.69
CA GLY A 217 17.68 0.30 15.46
C GLY A 217 17.53 1.14 14.18
N LEU A 218 18.28 0.72 13.16
CA LEU A 218 18.27 1.29 11.82
C LEU A 218 17.20 0.64 10.94
N LEU A 219 16.44 1.46 10.22
CA LEU A 219 15.37 1.02 9.34
C LEU A 219 15.86 0.88 7.89
N ARG A 220 15.45 -0.20 7.22
CA ARG A 220 15.52 -0.29 5.76
C ARG A 220 14.56 0.73 5.17
N PHE A 221 14.86 1.20 3.96
CA PHE A 221 13.97 2.15 3.28
C PHE A 221 12.54 1.62 3.10
N SER A 222 12.37 0.32 2.84
CA SER A 222 11.04 -0.31 2.80
C SER A 222 10.30 -0.27 4.14
N GLU A 223 11.01 -0.33 5.27
CA GLU A 223 10.43 -0.20 6.61
C GLU A 223 10.03 1.26 6.90
N VAL A 224 10.80 2.22 6.38
CA VAL A 224 10.42 3.65 6.42
C VAL A 224 9.12 3.89 5.64
N VAL A 225 9.01 3.37 4.41
CA VAL A 225 7.78 3.47 3.60
C VAL A 225 6.59 2.81 4.32
N SER A 226 6.80 1.62 4.90
CA SER A 226 5.77 0.92 5.68
C SER A 226 5.34 1.73 6.91
N LEU A 227 6.25 2.38 7.63
CA LEU A 227 5.86 3.27 8.73
C LEU A 227 5.04 4.46 8.23
N PHE A 228 5.43 5.11 7.14
CA PHE A 228 4.63 6.19 6.55
C PHE A 228 3.22 5.73 6.18
N HIS A 229 3.09 4.55 5.60
CA HIS A 229 1.81 3.93 5.29
C HIS A 229 0.93 3.81 6.56
N GLU A 230 1.45 3.18 7.62
CA GLU A 230 0.72 3.03 8.88
C GLU A 230 0.38 4.37 9.53
N PHE A 231 1.27 5.36 9.44
CA PHE A 231 0.98 6.69 9.96
C PHE A 231 -0.18 7.36 9.21
N GLY A 232 -0.43 7.03 7.95
CA GLY A 232 -1.64 7.44 7.25
C GLY A 232 -2.91 6.89 7.91
N HIS A 233 -2.91 5.61 8.31
CA HIS A 233 -4.00 5.03 9.09
C HIS A 233 -4.13 5.63 10.49
N VAL A 234 -3.02 5.93 11.18
CA VAL A 234 -3.05 6.66 12.45
C VAL A 234 -3.75 8.01 12.27
N VAL A 235 -3.33 8.80 11.27
CA VAL A 235 -3.92 10.10 10.99
C VAL A 235 -5.39 9.97 10.64
N GLN A 236 -5.78 8.96 9.85
CA GLN A 236 -7.17 8.67 9.53
C GLN A 236 -8.00 8.34 10.78
N GLN A 237 -7.53 7.44 11.63
CA GLN A 237 -8.21 7.08 12.89
C GLN A 237 -8.44 8.29 13.78
N ILE A 238 -7.41 9.11 13.95
CA ILE A 238 -7.43 10.26 14.86
C ILE A 238 -8.24 11.43 14.30
N CYS A 239 -8.25 11.63 12.98
CA CYS A 239 -8.95 12.76 12.34
C CYS A 239 -10.41 12.46 12.04
N ASN A 240 -10.86 11.20 12.08
CA ASN A 240 -12.24 10.85 11.78
C ASN A 240 -13.23 11.44 12.82
N ARG A 241 -14.36 11.98 12.34
CA ARG A 241 -15.38 12.64 13.16
C ARG A 241 -16.77 12.05 12.94
N ALA A 242 -16.86 10.82 12.46
CA ALA A 242 -18.15 10.15 12.33
C ALA A 242 -18.78 9.91 13.71
N SER A 243 -20.11 10.06 13.78
CA SER A 243 -20.85 9.99 15.05
C SER A 243 -21.10 8.56 15.54
N PHE A 244 -20.98 7.56 14.65
CA PHE A 244 -21.31 6.17 14.96
C PHE A 244 -20.06 5.28 14.84
N THR A 245 -19.81 4.46 15.86
CA THR A 245 -18.63 3.58 15.95
C THR A 245 -18.46 2.62 14.77
N ARG A 246 -19.57 2.19 14.16
CA ARG A 246 -19.58 1.23 13.03
C ARG A 246 -19.01 1.82 11.73
N ILE A 247 -18.98 3.14 11.60
CA ILE A 247 -18.58 3.85 10.38
C ILE A 247 -17.49 4.89 10.66
N SER A 248 -16.80 4.77 11.80
CA SER A 248 -15.78 5.71 12.22
C SER A 248 -14.39 5.08 12.21
N GLY A 249 -13.38 5.96 12.19
CA GLY A 249 -11.99 5.55 12.25
C GLY A 249 -11.55 4.78 11.00
N LEU A 250 -11.09 3.54 11.21
CA LEU A 250 -10.68 2.60 10.15
C LEU A 250 -11.82 1.70 9.64
N CYS A 251 -13.02 1.78 10.22
CA CYS A 251 -14.19 1.01 9.80
C CYS A 251 -14.92 1.68 8.61
N VAL A 252 -14.17 2.13 7.61
CA VAL A 252 -14.70 2.81 6.41
C VAL A 252 -14.71 1.85 5.22
N ASP A 253 -15.14 2.34 4.06
CA ASP A 253 -15.13 1.56 2.82
C ASP A 253 -13.73 0.97 2.56
N PRO A 254 -13.61 -0.36 2.39
CA PRO A 254 -12.31 -1.00 2.23
C PRO A 254 -11.54 -0.58 0.97
N ASP A 255 -12.21 -0.10 -0.09
CA ASP A 255 -11.53 0.44 -1.28
C ASP A 255 -10.97 1.86 -1.03
N PHE A 256 -11.44 2.51 0.03
CA PHE A 256 -11.03 3.85 0.43
C PHE A 256 -10.00 3.85 1.56
N VAL A 257 -10.05 2.88 2.48
CA VAL A 257 -9.25 2.86 3.71
C VAL A 257 -7.74 2.98 3.46
N GLU A 258 -7.26 2.46 2.34
CA GLU A 258 -5.84 2.48 1.96
C GLU A 258 -5.41 3.80 1.30
N ILE A 259 -6.35 4.63 0.79
CA ILE A 259 -6.03 5.85 0.05
C ILE A 259 -5.20 6.83 0.90
N PRO A 260 -5.55 7.14 2.17
CA PRO A 260 -4.73 8.04 2.99
C PRO A 260 -3.34 7.50 3.29
N ALA A 261 -3.21 6.18 3.50
CA ALA A 261 -1.94 5.51 3.77
C ALA A 261 -1.01 5.57 2.57
N GLN A 262 -1.49 5.15 1.40
CA GLN A 262 -0.74 5.20 0.15
C GLN A 262 -0.48 6.63 -0.34
N LEU A 263 -1.35 7.59 0.00
CA LEU A 263 -1.07 9.00 -0.25
C LEU A 263 0.18 9.42 0.53
N LEU A 264 0.28 9.08 1.81
CA LEU A 264 1.38 9.49 2.66
C LEU A 264 2.72 8.83 2.27
N GLU A 265 2.70 7.63 1.68
CA GLU A 265 3.90 6.99 1.10
C GLU A 265 4.63 7.88 0.08
N ASN A 266 3.92 8.76 -0.64
CA ASN A 266 4.55 9.64 -1.63
C ASN A 266 5.62 10.55 -1.03
N TRP A 267 5.48 10.94 0.25
CA TRP A 267 6.48 11.76 0.94
C TRP A 267 7.81 11.02 1.11
N CYS A 268 7.85 9.68 1.12
CA CYS A 268 9.11 8.93 1.19
C CYS A 268 10.02 9.12 -0.03
N TYR A 269 9.51 9.70 -1.12
CA TYR A 269 10.23 9.82 -2.39
C TYR A 269 10.49 11.28 -2.79
N GLU A 270 10.15 12.22 -1.92
CA GLU A 270 10.38 13.66 -2.15
C GLU A 270 11.62 14.13 -1.38
N SER A 271 12.53 14.83 -2.06
CA SER A 271 13.84 15.20 -1.48
C SER A 271 13.71 15.98 -0.18
N TYR A 272 12.73 16.89 -0.10
CA TYR A 272 12.43 17.64 1.12
C TYR A 272 12.17 16.70 2.31
N SER A 273 11.25 15.76 2.13
CA SER A 273 10.84 14.81 3.14
C SER A 273 11.94 13.80 3.47
N LEU A 274 12.65 13.27 2.45
CA LEU A 274 13.78 12.37 2.63
C LEU A 274 14.85 12.98 3.54
N LYS A 275 15.14 14.29 3.38
CA LYS A 275 16.08 15.01 4.25
C LYS A 275 15.57 15.19 5.67
N LEU A 276 14.26 15.30 5.88
CA LEU A 276 13.67 15.40 7.22
C LEU A 276 13.69 14.07 7.98
N ILE A 277 13.56 12.96 7.26
CA ILE A 277 13.49 11.61 7.86
C ILE A 277 14.83 10.89 7.85
N SER A 278 15.90 11.51 7.37
CA SER A 278 17.23 10.90 7.29
C SER A 278 18.30 11.68 8.04
N GLY A 279 19.26 10.93 8.59
CA GLY A 279 20.43 11.42 9.29
C GLY A 279 21.39 10.25 9.51
N PHE A 280 22.65 10.40 9.12
CA PHE A 280 23.65 9.35 9.28
C PHE A 280 23.76 8.92 10.74
N TYR A 281 23.72 7.62 11.04
CA TYR A 281 23.59 7.14 12.43
C TYR A 281 24.69 7.61 13.39
N GLN A 282 25.92 7.83 12.90
CA GLN A 282 27.02 8.38 13.71
C GLN A 282 27.00 9.90 13.82
N ASP A 283 26.26 10.58 12.94
CA ASP A 283 26.12 12.03 12.89
C ASP A 283 24.78 12.39 12.23
N ILE A 284 23.72 12.39 13.04
CA ILE A 284 22.34 12.54 12.57
C ILE A 284 22.07 13.89 11.89
N THR A 285 23.00 14.85 12.00
CA THR A 285 22.91 16.15 11.32
C THR A 285 23.20 16.08 9.83
N LYS A 286 23.70 14.93 9.34
CA LYS A 286 24.02 14.67 7.93
C LYS A 286 22.90 13.87 7.26
N PRO A 287 21.91 14.52 6.61
CA PRO A 287 20.87 13.81 5.87
C PRO A 287 21.41 13.21 4.57
N LEU A 288 20.55 12.46 3.87
CA LEU A 288 20.82 12.00 2.51
C LEU A 288 21.14 13.16 1.57
N LYS A 289 22.11 12.93 0.68
CA LYS A 289 22.50 13.89 -0.36
C LYS A 289 21.42 13.96 -1.44
N ASP A 290 21.30 15.12 -2.10
CA ASP A 290 20.29 15.35 -3.14
C ASP A 290 20.33 14.33 -4.28
N ASP A 291 21.52 13.89 -4.68
CA ASP A 291 21.64 12.92 -5.77
C ASP A 291 21.12 11.54 -5.37
N ILE A 292 21.32 11.12 -4.12
CA ILE A 292 20.72 9.88 -3.59
C ILE A 292 19.19 10.03 -3.55
N CYS A 293 18.67 11.17 -3.09
CA CYS A 293 17.22 11.43 -3.10
C CYS A 293 16.62 11.33 -4.51
N LYS A 294 17.30 11.89 -5.52
CA LYS A 294 16.88 11.78 -6.93
C LYS A 294 16.93 10.33 -7.42
N SER A 295 17.98 9.58 -7.09
CA SER A 295 18.10 8.18 -7.47
C SER A 295 16.99 7.33 -6.83
N ILE A 296 16.68 7.51 -5.54
CA ILE A 296 15.55 6.83 -4.86
C ILE A 296 14.22 7.15 -5.57
N LYS A 297 14.00 8.42 -5.93
CA LYS A 297 12.79 8.84 -6.65
C LYS A 297 12.66 8.16 -8.01
N ARG A 298 13.75 8.08 -8.79
CA ARG A 298 13.76 7.37 -10.08
C ARG A 298 13.61 5.85 -9.90
N TRP A 299 14.20 5.28 -8.85
CA TRP A 299 14.09 3.86 -8.52
C TRP A 299 12.65 3.46 -8.19
N ARG A 300 11.85 4.32 -7.55
CA ARG A 300 10.42 4.06 -7.29
C ARG A 300 9.64 3.58 -8.53
N THR A 301 10.00 4.11 -9.70
CA THR A 301 9.32 3.86 -10.96
C THR A 301 10.01 2.81 -11.84
N SER A 302 11.15 2.25 -11.40
CA SER A 302 11.86 1.21 -12.15
C SER A 302 10.96 -0.01 -12.34
N PHE A 303 10.85 -0.47 -13.59
CA PHE A 303 10.09 -1.69 -13.96
C PHE A 303 8.66 -1.73 -13.41
N SER A 304 8.08 -0.55 -13.16
CA SER A 304 6.83 -0.43 -12.43
C SER A 304 5.63 -0.84 -13.28
N ALA A 305 5.73 -0.78 -14.62
CA ALA A 305 4.68 -1.27 -15.51
C ALA A 305 4.64 -2.80 -15.55
N LEU A 306 5.80 -3.48 -15.62
CA LEU A 306 5.86 -4.94 -15.54
C LEU A 306 5.36 -5.48 -14.20
N LYS A 307 5.77 -4.85 -13.09
CA LYS A 307 5.26 -5.20 -11.76
C LYS A 307 3.74 -5.05 -11.70
N LEU A 308 3.21 -3.95 -12.21
CA LEU A 308 1.77 -3.69 -12.20
C LEU A 308 0.99 -4.61 -13.14
N LYS A 309 1.53 -5.01 -14.29
CA LYS A 309 0.93 -6.07 -15.13
C LYS A 309 0.77 -7.38 -14.35
N GLN A 310 1.79 -7.76 -13.55
CA GLN A 310 1.72 -8.94 -12.71
C GLN A 310 0.67 -8.82 -11.59
N ASP A 311 0.57 -7.64 -10.96
CA ASP A 311 -0.46 -7.36 -9.95
C ASP A 311 -1.87 -7.41 -10.58
N ILE A 312 -2.06 -6.82 -11.76
CA ILE A 312 -3.33 -6.84 -12.50
C ILE A 312 -3.71 -8.25 -12.90
N LEU A 313 -2.77 -9.09 -13.35
CA LEU A 313 -3.02 -10.50 -13.64
C LEU A 313 -3.67 -11.21 -12.44
N CYS A 314 -3.13 -11.00 -11.23
CA CYS A 314 -3.69 -11.59 -10.01
C CYS A 314 -5.09 -11.04 -9.70
N CYS A 315 -5.31 -9.74 -9.90
CA CYS A 315 -6.61 -9.10 -9.69
C CYS A 315 -7.66 -9.59 -10.70
N LEU A 316 -7.30 -9.75 -11.98
CA LEU A 316 -8.19 -10.28 -13.01
C LEU A 316 -8.54 -11.74 -12.72
N PHE A 317 -7.56 -12.55 -12.32
CA PHE A 317 -7.80 -13.92 -11.89
C PHE A 317 -8.79 -13.97 -10.72
N ASP A 318 -8.56 -13.18 -9.66
CA ASP A 318 -9.46 -13.04 -8.51
C ASP A 318 -10.90 -12.68 -8.92
N GLN A 319 -11.04 -11.65 -9.77
CA GLN A 319 -12.36 -11.21 -10.21
C GLN A 319 -13.08 -12.26 -11.05
N ILE A 320 -12.38 -12.98 -11.93
CA ILE A 320 -13.00 -13.96 -12.83
C ILE A 320 -13.51 -15.17 -12.05
N ILE A 321 -12.68 -15.76 -11.17
CA ILE A 321 -13.10 -16.95 -10.40
C ILE A 321 -14.30 -16.65 -9.49
N HIS A 322 -14.43 -15.41 -9.01
CA HIS A 322 -15.54 -14.97 -8.17
C HIS A 322 -16.73 -14.40 -8.95
N SER A 323 -16.63 -14.21 -10.26
CA SER A 323 -17.73 -13.71 -11.11
C SER A 323 -18.36 -14.79 -11.97
N ALA A 324 -17.57 -15.76 -12.44
CA ALA A 324 -18.02 -16.79 -13.38
C ALA A 324 -18.16 -18.17 -12.71
N ASP A 325 -19.11 -18.96 -13.22
CA ASP A 325 -19.36 -20.34 -12.79
C ASP A 325 -18.45 -21.35 -13.50
N ASN A 326 -18.16 -22.46 -12.81
CA ASN A 326 -17.52 -23.65 -13.37
C ASN A 326 -16.22 -23.37 -14.13
N ILE A 327 -15.44 -22.40 -13.65
CA ILE A 327 -14.13 -22.06 -14.20
C ILE A 327 -13.11 -23.15 -13.85
N ASP A 328 -12.39 -23.63 -14.86
CA ASP A 328 -11.14 -24.35 -14.65
C ASP A 328 -10.06 -23.32 -14.24
N ILE A 329 -9.70 -23.35 -12.97
CA ILE A 329 -8.78 -22.39 -12.36
C ILE A 329 -7.38 -22.48 -12.98
N GLN A 330 -6.93 -23.68 -13.34
CA GLN A 330 -5.58 -23.87 -13.88
C GLN A 330 -5.51 -23.37 -15.32
N GLU A 331 -6.51 -23.73 -16.14
CA GLU A 331 -6.60 -23.25 -17.52
C GLU A 331 -6.80 -21.74 -17.59
N LEU A 332 -7.55 -21.15 -16.65
CA LEU A 332 -7.70 -19.70 -16.57
C LEU A 332 -6.35 -19.00 -16.42
N PHE A 333 -5.50 -19.48 -15.51
CA PHE A 333 -4.16 -18.90 -15.34
C PHE A 333 -3.31 -19.06 -16.60
N LYS A 334 -3.29 -20.25 -17.21
CA LYS A 334 -2.54 -20.52 -18.45
C LYS A 334 -2.97 -19.58 -19.58
N HIS A 335 -4.24 -19.20 -19.62
CA HIS A 335 -4.77 -18.26 -20.60
C HIS A 335 -4.42 -16.79 -20.26
N LEU A 336 -4.68 -16.36 -19.02
CA LEU A 336 -4.50 -14.96 -18.61
C LEU A 336 -3.03 -14.54 -18.54
N HIS A 337 -2.14 -15.43 -18.10
CA HIS A 337 -0.74 -15.07 -17.85
C HIS A 337 -0.02 -14.54 -19.09
N PRO A 338 0.03 -15.24 -20.24
CA PRO A 338 0.66 -14.69 -21.44
C PRO A 338 -0.08 -13.48 -22.02
N MET A 339 -1.39 -13.34 -21.78
CA MET A 339 -2.16 -12.17 -22.23
C MET A 339 -1.72 -10.90 -21.49
N GLU A 340 -1.59 -10.96 -20.17
CA GLU A 340 -1.19 -9.81 -19.36
C GLU A 340 0.33 -9.61 -19.31
N MET A 341 1.11 -10.70 -19.25
CA MET A 341 2.57 -10.68 -19.18
C MET A 341 3.24 -10.67 -20.57
N LEU A 342 2.60 -10.03 -21.56
CA LEU A 342 3.22 -9.68 -22.85
C LEU A 342 3.80 -10.89 -23.61
N GLY A 343 3.06 -11.99 -23.64
CA GLY A 343 3.44 -13.23 -24.30
C GLY A 343 4.37 -14.14 -23.50
N LEU A 344 4.76 -13.76 -22.27
CA LEU A 344 5.53 -14.66 -21.40
C LEU A 344 4.61 -15.78 -20.88
N PRO A 345 4.91 -17.06 -21.16
CA PRO A 345 4.14 -18.17 -20.64
C PRO A 345 4.38 -18.35 -19.14
N ILE A 346 3.49 -19.10 -18.48
CA ILE A 346 3.74 -19.61 -17.13
C ILE A 346 4.96 -20.55 -17.19
N LEU A 347 5.79 -20.51 -16.15
CA LEU A 347 6.89 -21.46 -16.00
C LEU A 347 6.35 -22.89 -15.92
N GLU A 348 6.83 -23.75 -16.82
CA GLU A 348 6.45 -25.16 -16.85
C GLU A 348 6.70 -25.84 -15.50
N GLY A 349 5.69 -26.59 -15.04
CA GLY A 349 5.70 -27.26 -13.75
C GLY A 349 5.51 -26.31 -12.58
N THR A 350 4.84 -25.16 -12.77
CA THR A 350 4.30 -24.33 -11.68
C THR A 350 2.79 -24.27 -11.73
N ASN A 351 2.15 -24.02 -10.59
CA ASN A 351 0.71 -23.78 -10.49
C ASN A 351 0.44 -22.54 -9.64
N PRO A 352 0.32 -21.34 -10.26
CA PRO A 352 0.03 -20.10 -9.54
C PRO A 352 -1.21 -20.13 -8.63
N ALA A 353 -2.22 -20.93 -8.99
CA ALA A 353 -3.42 -21.09 -8.17
C ALA A 353 -3.15 -21.79 -6.82
N SER A 354 -2.07 -22.58 -6.70
CA SER A 354 -1.74 -23.31 -5.47
C SER A 354 -1.32 -22.40 -4.31
N TYR A 355 -0.68 -21.26 -4.60
CA TYR A 355 -0.29 -20.29 -3.57
C TYR A 355 -1.20 -19.06 -3.52
N PHE A 356 -2.07 -18.85 -4.51
CA PHE A 356 -3.02 -17.74 -4.54
C PHE A 356 -3.82 -17.56 -3.22
N PRO A 357 -4.36 -18.62 -2.56
CA PRO A 357 -5.05 -18.45 -1.27
C PRO A 357 -4.20 -17.77 -0.19
N SER A 358 -2.90 -18.07 -0.13
CA SER A 358 -2.00 -17.49 0.90
C SER A 358 -1.85 -15.97 0.78
N THR A 359 -2.16 -15.41 -0.39
CA THR A 359 -2.02 -13.97 -0.67
C THR A 359 -3.33 -13.19 -0.60
N VAL A 360 -4.49 -13.87 -0.54
CA VAL A 360 -5.80 -13.20 -0.74
C VAL A 360 -6.89 -13.56 0.27
N ILE A 361 -6.65 -14.50 1.20
CA ILE A 361 -7.62 -14.81 2.25
C ILE A 361 -7.96 -13.52 3.02
N GLY A 362 -9.24 -13.18 3.07
CA GLY A 362 -9.75 -11.91 3.62
C GLY A 362 -9.96 -10.78 2.62
N TYR A 363 -9.53 -10.94 1.37
CA TYR A 363 -9.64 -9.96 0.27
C TYR A 363 -10.26 -10.59 -0.99
N GLU A 364 -11.19 -11.52 -0.83
CA GLU A 364 -11.69 -12.32 -1.94
C GLU A 364 -12.66 -11.52 -2.80
N ALA A 365 -12.44 -11.53 -4.12
CA ALA A 365 -13.03 -10.58 -5.06
C ALA A 365 -12.69 -9.10 -4.75
N ALA A 366 -11.61 -8.84 -4.01
CA ALA A 366 -11.19 -7.50 -3.61
C ALA A 366 -9.69 -7.24 -3.79
N CYS A 367 -8.95 -8.12 -4.49
CA CYS A 367 -7.51 -7.92 -4.73
C CYS A 367 -7.21 -6.60 -5.46
N TYR A 368 -8.15 -6.13 -6.28
CA TYR A 368 -8.06 -4.87 -7.01
C TYR A 368 -7.94 -3.65 -6.08
N SER A 369 -8.43 -3.74 -4.84
CA SER A 369 -8.53 -2.65 -3.87
C SER A 369 -7.18 -1.95 -3.67
N ARG A 370 -6.06 -2.71 -3.64
CA ARG A 370 -4.73 -2.11 -3.48
C ARG A 370 -4.37 -1.20 -4.65
N ILE A 371 -4.61 -1.64 -5.89
CA ILE A 371 -4.35 -0.86 -7.11
C ILE A 371 -5.32 0.33 -7.19
N TRP A 372 -6.58 0.10 -6.85
CA TRP A 372 -7.63 1.11 -6.79
C TRP A 372 -7.25 2.27 -5.90
N SER A 373 -6.83 1.97 -4.68
CA SER A 373 -6.39 3.00 -3.74
C SER A 373 -5.10 3.68 -4.21
N GLU A 374 -4.16 2.94 -4.84
CA GLU A 374 -2.86 3.50 -5.25
C GLU A 374 -3.06 4.54 -6.37
N VAL A 375 -4.00 4.25 -7.28
CA VAL A 375 -4.40 5.15 -8.35
C VAL A 375 -4.98 6.44 -7.79
N PHE A 376 -5.93 6.36 -6.86
CA PHE A 376 -6.57 7.57 -6.32
C PHE A 376 -5.66 8.34 -5.37
N ALA A 377 -4.79 7.66 -4.63
CA ALA A 377 -3.72 8.29 -3.86
C ALA A 377 -2.77 9.08 -4.79
N ALA A 378 -2.39 8.52 -5.94
CA ALA A 378 -1.57 9.21 -6.93
C ALA A 378 -2.28 10.42 -7.55
N ASP A 379 -3.58 10.31 -7.85
CA ASP A 379 -4.36 11.45 -8.38
C ASP A 379 -4.46 12.59 -7.37
N ILE A 380 -4.69 12.28 -6.09
CA ILE A 380 -4.66 13.25 -5.00
C ILE A 380 -3.28 13.90 -4.88
N PHE A 381 -2.22 13.10 -4.85
CA PHE A 381 -0.86 13.60 -4.72
C PHE A 381 -0.49 14.54 -5.89
N THR A 382 -0.71 14.10 -7.12
CA THR A 382 -0.43 14.89 -8.33
C THR A 382 -1.27 16.16 -8.35
N SER A 383 -2.56 16.09 -8.03
CA SER A 383 -3.44 17.26 -8.15
C SER A 383 -3.23 18.32 -7.06
N LYS A 384 -2.81 17.93 -5.86
CA LYS A 384 -2.82 18.84 -4.70
C LYS A 384 -1.45 19.08 -4.07
N PHE A 385 -0.50 18.17 -4.25
CA PHE A 385 0.77 18.16 -3.51
C PHE A 385 2.03 18.09 -4.38
N CYS A 386 1.97 17.66 -5.64
CA CYS A 386 3.21 17.44 -6.42
C CYS A 386 4.03 18.71 -6.69
N ASN A 387 3.37 19.87 -6.82
CA ASN A 387 4.04 21.16 -7.03
C ASN A 387 4.55 21.78 -5.73
N ASP A 388 3.90 21.45 -4.60
CA ASP A 388 4.28 21.89 -3.27
C ASP A 388 3.91 20.81 -2.24
N VAL A 389 4.91 20.00 -1.90
CA VAL A 389 4.78 18.88 -0.95
C VAL A 389 4.54 19.36 0.49
N SER A 390 4.68 20.66 0.74
CA SER A 390 4.45 21.32 2.03
C SER A 390 3.14 22.12 2.08
N ASN A 391 2.26 21.94 1.09
CA ASN A 391 1.00 22.67 0.98
C ASN A 391 0.05 22.38 2.16
N GLN A 392 0.18 23.19 3.21
CA GLN A 392 -0.57 23.05 4.47
C GLN A 392 -2.07 23.28 4.27
N GLN A 393 -2.46 24.14 3.31
CA GLN A 393 -3.86 24.39 3.01
C GLN A 393 -4.52 23.14 2.44
N ALA A 394 -3.88 22.49 1.47
CA ALA A 394 -4.36 21.24 0.89
C ALA A 394 -4.40 20.12 1.94
N GLY A 395 -3.38 20.02 2.80
CA GLY A 395 -3.35 19.03 3.88
C GLY A 395 -4.47 19.23 4.91
N ARG A 396 -4.73 20.47 5.36
CA ARG A 396 -5.87 20.78 6.24
C ARG A 396 -7.22 20.52 5.56
N GLN A 397 -7.35 20.82 4.27
CA GLN A 397 -8.56 20.49 3.51
C GLN A 397 -8.76 18.97 3.43
N PHE A 398 -7.70 18.20 3.17
CA PHE A 398 -7.76 16.74 3.16
C PHE A 398 -8.20 16.19 4.52
N ARG A 399 -7.59 16.66 5.61
CA ARG A 399 -8.00 16.31 6.98
C ARG A 399 -9.48 16.59 7.25
N ASN A 400 -9.93 17.81 6.95
CA ASN A 400 -11.27 18.27 7.34
C ASN A 400 -12.39 17.78 6.41
N LYS A 401 -12.10 17.56 5.12
CA LYS A 401 -13.09 17.13 4.14
C LYS A 401 -13.06 15.62 3.94
N VAL A 402 -11.86 15.04 3.80
CA VAL A 402 -11.69 13.62 3.43
C VAL A 402 -11.67 12.75 4.67
N LEU A 403 -10.73 12.97 5.59
CA LEU A 403 -10.56 12.09 6.76
C LEU A 403 -11.69 12.23 7.78
N ALA A 404 -12.10 13.47 8.08
CA ALA A 404 -13.13 13.73 9.09
C ALA A 404 -14.51 13.19 8.69
N SER A 405 -14.83 13.14 7.38
CA SER A 405 -16.12 12.67 6.87
C SER A 405 -16.12 11.22 6.36
N ALA A 406 -14.97 10.55 6.37
CA ALA A 406 -14.86 9.16 5.94
C ALA A 406 -15.83 8.26 6.71
N GLY A 407 -16.55 7.41 5.96
CA GLY A 407 -17.61 6.52 6.49
C GLY A 407 -18.99 7.16 6.65
N VAL A 408 -19.11 8.50 6.62
CA VAL A 408 -20.40 9.21 6.69
C VAL A 408 -20.98 9.51 5.30
N LYS A 409 -20.11 9.78 4.33
CA LYS A 409 -20.45 10.10 2.94
C LYS A 409 -19.89 9.03 2.00
N ASP A 410 -20.45 8.93 0.79
CA ASP A 410 -19.90 8.03 -0.22
C ASP A 410 -18.47 8.47 -0.58
N PRO A 411 -17.48 7.54 -0.58
CA PRO A 411 -16.09 7.86 -0.86
C PRO A 411 -15.87 8.63 -2.17
N ILE A 412 -16.64 8.32 -3.24
CA ILE A 412 -16.46 9.01 -4.53
C ILE A 412 -16.84 10.49 -4.44
N ASP A 413 -17.89 10.81 -3.69
CA ASP A 413 -18.36 12.18 -3.50
C ASP A 413 -17.35 12.98 -2.67
N VAL A 414 -16.79 12.36 -1.64
CA VAL A 414 -15.78 12.95 -0.76
C VAL A 414 -14.51 13.30 -1.55
N LEU A 415 -14.02 12.36 -2.35
CA LEU A 415 -12.85 12.59 -3.19
C LEU A 415 -13.13 13.61 -4.29
N SER A 416 -14.33 13.58 -4.88
CA SER A 416 -14.72 14.51 -5.94
C SER A 416 -14.82 15.96 -5.44
N ASP A 417 -15.40 16.18 -4.26
CA ASP A 417 -15.43 17.51 -3.64
C ASP A 417 -14.02 18.01 -3.28
N PHE A 418 -13.14 17.11 -2.84
CA PHE A 418 -11.77 17.49 -2.51
C PHE A 418 -10.94 17.82 -3.77
N LEU A 419 -11.05 17.01 -4.81
CA LEU A 419 -10.34 17.21 -6.07
C LEU A 419 -10.93 18.37 -6.89
N GLY A 420 -12.24 18.61 -6.80
CA GLY A 420 -13.00 19.52 -7.66
C GLY A 420 -13.47 18.88 -8.98
N ARG A 421 -13.29 17.57 -9.11
CA ARG A 421 -13.66 16.71 -10.25
C ARG A 421 -13.65 15.25 -9.79
N GLU A 422 -14.23 14.35 -10.58
CA GLU A 422 -14.09 12.91 -10.29
C GLU A 422 -12.61 12.47 -10.30
N PRO A 423 -12.21 11.53 -9.42
CA PRO A 423 -10.91 10.89 -9.46
C PRO A 423 -10.66 10.20 -10.82
N SER A 424 -9.41 10.19 -11.26
CA SER A 424 -9.02 9.65 -12.57
C SER A 424 -7.75 8.80 -12.51
N ILE A 425 -7.62 7.87 -13.44
CA ILE A 425 -6.42 7.01 -13.58
C ILE A 425 -5.23 7.75 -14.23
N GLN A 426 -5.45 8.92 -14.82
CA GLN A 426 -4.49 9.59 -15.69
C GLN A 426 -3.19 9.96 -14.96
N ALA A 427 -3.31 10.58 -13.78
CA ALA A 427 -2.16 10.95 -12.96
C ALA A 427 -1.29 9.74 -12.58
N TYR A 428 -1.93 8.60 -12.32
CA TYR A 428 -1.22 7.37 -12.00
C TYR A 428 -0.44 6.84 -13.21
N ILE A 429 -1.05 6.81 -14.39
CA ILE A 429 -0.40 6.36 -15.64
C ILE A 429 0.78 7.29 -15.99
N GLU A 430 0.57 8.61 -15.99
CA GLU A 430 1.60 9.58 -16.33
C GLU A 430 2.82 9.50 -15.39
N ASN A 431 2.59 9.29 -14.10
CA ASN A 431 3.67 9.14 -13.11
C ASN A 431 4.56 7.92 -13.39
N LYS A 432 4.01 6.83 -13.95
CA LYS A 432 4.81 5.65 -14.34
C LYS A 432 5.63 5.92 -15.61
N VAL A 433 5.12 6.73 -16.54
CA VAL A 433 5.79 7.07 -17.81
C VAL A 433 6.88 8.14 -17.67
N LYS A 434 6.77 9.04 -16.68
CA LYS A 434 7.62 10.23 -16.55
C LYS A 434 9.10 9.95 -16.27
N TYR A 435 9.42 8.79 -15.70
CA TYR A 435 10.77 8.47 -15.19
C TYR A 435 11.38 7.23 -15.85
N VAL A 436 10.89 6.88 -17.04
CA VAL A 436 11.40 5.77 -17.83
C VAL A 436 12.85 6.08 -18.22
N LEU A 437 13.72 5.13 -17.87
CA LEU A 437 15.18 5.15 -17.94
C LEU A 437 15.74 5.89 -19.15
#